data_AF-A0A1F6PAJ6-F1
#
_entry.id   AF-A0A1F6PAJ6-F1
#
_cell.length_a   1.000
_cell.length_b   1.000
_cell.length_c   1.000
_cell.angle_alpha   90.00
_cell.angle_beta   90.00
_cell.angle_gamma   90.00
#
_symmetry.space_group_name_H-M   'P 1'
#
loop_
_entity.id
_entity.type
_entity.pdbx_description
1 polymer ?
#
loop_
_entity_poly.entity_id
_entity_poly.type
_entity_poly.pdbx_seq_one_letter_code
_entity_poly.pdbx_strand_id
1 'polypeptide(L)'
;MSEQPKTTSFMGIGQTFYGKKHFNQVDGTYSTTLWVIFIFIPIFPLGTYKVKIVKTSYSPSMNISSIRTNYEIISGERMDIGQILLTYLAGLLFTAVLVWWFYFLFTI
;
A
#
# COMPACT_ATOMS: atom_id res chain seq x y z
N MET A 1 -19.98 -10.06 -12.90
CA MET A 1 -18.58 -10.51 -12.70
C MET A 1 -17.76 -9.26 -12.41
N SER A 2 -17.48 -8.93 -11.15
CA SER A 2 -16.65 -7.74 -10.84
C SER A 2 -15.20 -8.08 -11.18
N GLU A 3 -14.58 -7.33 -12.08
CA GLU A 3 -13.14 -7.45 -12.35
C GLU A 3 -12.37 -7.23 -11.05
N GLN A 4 -11.59 -8.22 -10.63
CA GLN A 4 -10.76 -8.10 -9.44
C GLN A 4 -9.57 -7.20 -9.75
N PRO A 5 -9.34 -6.12 -9.00
CA PRO A 5 -8.23 -5.23 -9.28
C PRO A 5 -6.91 -5.97 -9.09
N LYS A 6 -6.07 -5.91 -10.12
CA LYS A 6 -4.78 -6.59 -10.14
C LYS A 6 -3.69 -5.65 -9.63
N THR A 7 -3.10 -5.96 -8.47
CA THR A 7 -1.91 -5.24 -8.01
C THR A 7 -0.71 -5.60 -8.88
N THR A 8 -0.22 -4.63 -9.62
CA THR A 8 1.00 -4.76 -10.42
C THR A 8 1.81 -3.50 -10.21
N SER A 9 2.99 -3.65 -9.61
CA SER A 9 3.95 -2.56 -9.47
C SER A 9 5.34 -3.05 -9.89
N PHE A 10 6.09 -2.15 -10.52
CA PHE A 10 7.47 -2.36 -10.92
C PHE A 10 8.26 -1.12 -10.52
N MET A 11 9.32 -1.30 -9.71
CA MET A 11 10.17 -0.21 -9.21
C MET A 11 9.38 0.97 -8.59
N GLY A 12 8.29 0.69 -7.89
CA GLY A 12 7.48 1.71 -7.22
C GLY A 12 6.51 2.47 -8.13
N ILE A 13 6.34 2.04 -9.38
CA ILE A 13 5.33 2.56 -10.31
C ILE A 13 4.28 1.48 -10.54
N GLY A 14 3.00 1.85 -10.50
CA GLY A 14 1.88 0.95 -10.80
C GLY A 14 0.78 1.02 -9.75
N GLN A 15 0.22 -0.13 -9.38
CA GLN A 15 -0.86 -0.22 -8.41
C GLN A 15 -0.51 -1.15 -7.25
N THR A 16 -0.73 -0.69 -6.02
CA THR A 16 -0.48 -1.49 -4.81
C THR A 16 -1.51 -1.20 -3.72
N PHE A 17 -1.67 -2.16 -2.80
CA PHE A 17 -2.46 -1.96 -1.59
C PHE A 17 -1.63 -1.27 -0.51
N TYR A 18 -2.20 -0.24 0.13
CA TYR A 18 -1.63 0.40 1.32
C TYR A 18 -2.65 0.57 2.44
N GLY A 19 -2.12 0.47 3.67
CA GLY A 19 -2.87 0.53 4.92
C GLY A 19 -3.68 -0.74 5.18
N LYS A 20 -3.93 -1.02 6.47
CA LYS A 20 -4.73 -2.16 6.93
C LYS A 20 -5.64 -1.68 8.05
N LYS A 21 -6.94 -1.91 7.93
CA LYS A 21 -7.93 -1.54 8.94
C LYS A 21 -8.99 -2.63 9.08
N HIS A 22 -9.77 -2.58 10.16
CA HIS A 22 -10.86 -3.51 10.42
C HIS A 22 -10.44 -4.98 10.30
N PHE A 23 -9.30 -5.32 10.92
CA PHE A 23 -8.80 -6.68 10.94
C PHE A 23 -9.78 -7.58 11.70
N ASN A 24 -10.40 -8.51 10.98
CA ASN A 24 -11.23 -9.55 11.55
C ASN A 24 -10.33 -10.75 11.93
N GLN A 25 -10.19 -10.99 13.23
CA GLN A 25 -9.35 -12.05 13.77
C GLN A 25 -9.90 -13.46 13.49
N VAL A 26 -11.21 -13.61 13.28
CA VAL A 26 -11.86 -14.90 13.04
C VAL A 26 -11.55 -15.40 11.63
N ASP A 27 -11.67 -14.51 10.64
CA ASP A 27 -11.51 -14.88 9.22
C ASP A 27 -10.16 -14.47 8.61
N GLY A 28 -9.36 -13.69 9.34
CA GLY A 28 -8.10 -13.12 8.89
C GLY A 28 -8.25 -12.06 7.79
N THR A 29 -9.43 -11.46 7.67
CA THR A 29 -9.77 -10.49 6.63
C THR A 29 -9.52 -9.07 7.11
N TYR A 30 -9.18 -8.16 6.21
CA TYR A 30 -9.00 -6.75 6.54
C TYR A 30 -9.31 -5.85 5.34
N SER A 31 -9.59 -4.59 5.63
CA SER A 31 -9.83 -3.54 4.66
C SER A 31 -8.51 -2.87 4.28
N THR A 32 -8.27 -2.69 2.99
CA THR A 32 -7.09 -2.01 2.46
C THR A 32 -7.44 -1.15 1.26
N THR A 33 -6.70 -0.08 1.02
CA THR A 33 -6.96 0.83 -0.10
C THR A 33 -5.98 0.53 -1.23
N LEU A 34 -6.50 0.38 -2.45
CA LEU A 34 -5.70 0.28 -3.66
C LEU A 34 -5.26 1.68 -4.08
N TRP A 35 -3.99 1.84 -4.40
CA TRP A 35 -3.40 3.11 -4.80
C TRP A 35 -2.69 2.98 -6.14
N VAL A 36 -2.79 4.02 -6.95
CA VAL A 36 -1.79 4.28 -7.99
C VAL A 36 -0.57 4.88 -7.30
N ILE A 37 0.59 4.26 -7.51
CA ILE A 37 1.87 4.68 -6.96
C ILE A 37 2.82 5.15 -8.04
N PHE A 38 3.65 6.12 -7.70
CA PHE A 38 4.79 6.55 -8.50
C PHE A 38 5.98 6.78 -7.57
N ILE A 39 7.12 6.15 -7.87
CA ILE A 39 8.32 6.16 -7.01
C ILE A 39 7.93 5.82 -5.55
N PHE A 40 7.10 4.78 -5.36
CA PHE A 40 6.62 4.31 -4.05
C PHE A 40 5.73 5.30 -3.27
N ILE A 41 5.37 6.44 -3.86
CA ILE A 41 4.46 7.42 -3.25
C ILE A 41 3.03 7.12 -3.73
N PRO A 42 2.06 6.95 -2.81
CA PRO A 42 0.64 6.83 -3.17
C PRO A 42 0.11 8.16 -3.71
N ILE A 43 -0.21 8.21 -5.01
CA ILE A 43 -0.75 9.43 -5.65
C ILE A 43 -2.27 9.47 -5.54
N PHE A 44 -2.95 8.42 -6.02
CA PHE A 44 -4.42 8.40 -6.09
C PHE A 44 -4.99 7.11 -5.49
N PRO A 45 -5.96 7.20 -4.56
CA PRO A 45 -6.70 6.03 -4.10
C PRO A 45 -7.72 5.62 -5.17
N LEU A 46 -7.71 4.36 -5.56
CA LEU A 46 -8.64 3.78 -6.53
C LEU A 46 -9.88 3.18 -5.87
N GLY A 47 -9.77 2.75 -4.60
CA GLY A 47 -10.88 2.20 -3.84
C GLY A 47 -10.42 1.40 -2.62
N THR A 48 -11.33 1.15 -1.69
CA THR A 48 -11.11 0.31 -0.51
C THR A 48 -11.71 -1.06 -0.75
N TYR A 49 -10.96 -2.11 -0.42
CA TYR A 49 -11.32 -3.51 -0.64
C TYR A 49 -11.10 -4.31 0.63
N LYS A 50 -12.04 -5.22 0.92
CA LYS A 50 -11.86 -6.26 1.92
C LYS A 50 -11.09 -7.42 1.29
N VAL A 51 -9.94 -7.74 1.85
CA VAL A 51 -9.04 -8.76 1.33
C VAL A 51 -8.71 -9.81 2.39
N LYS A 52 -8.38 -11.01 1.93
CA LYS A 52 -7.82 -12.11 2.73
C LYS A 52 -6.45 -12.49 2.18
N ILE A 53 -5.48 -12.69 3.07
CA ILE A 53 -4.16 -13.19 2.66
C ILE A 53 -4.29 -14.70 2.42
N VAL A 54 -4.09 -15.14 1.19
CA VAL A 54 -4.16 -16.56 0.83
C VAL A 54 -2.79 -17.21 0.91
N LYS A 55 -1.78 -16.59 0.29
CA LYS A 55 -0.43 -17.15 0.25
C LYS A 55 0.61 -16.05 0.10
N THR A 56 1.60 -16.05 0.99
CA THR A 56 2.82 -15.26 0.82
C THR A 56 3.88 -16.17 0.22
N SER A 57 4.24 -15.94 -1.03
CA SER A 57 5.35 -16.64 -1.67
C SER A 57 6.62 -15.80 -1.52
N TYR A 58 7.63 -16.38 -0.90
CA TYR A 58 8.98 -15.83 -0.86
C TYR A 58 9.79 -16.49 -1.98
N SER A 59 10.26 -15.70 -2.95
CA SER A 59 11.19 -16.19 -3.97
C SER A 59 12.50 -15.41 -3.82
N PRO A 60 13.53 -16.03 -3.22
CA PRO A 60 14.87 -15.48 -3.26
C PRO A 60 15.41 -15.71 -4.69
N SER A 61 15.52 -14.63 -5.46
CA SER A 61 16.26 -14.64 -6.73
C SER A 61 17.64 -13.99 -6.51
N MET A 62 18.64 -14.40 -7.29
CA MET A 62 20.08 -14.22 -7.07
C MET A 62 20.59 -12.79 -6.76
N ASN A 63 19.76 -11.73 -6.83
CA ASN A 63 20.09 -10.37 -6.36
C ASN A 63 18.86 -9.53 -5.93
N ILE A 64 17.64 -10.08 -5.93
CA ILE A 64 16.41 -9.35 -5.59
C ILE A 64 15.48 -10.29 -4.82
N SER A 65 15.30 -10.01 -3.53
CA SER A 65 14.28 -10.66 -2.70
C SER A 65 12.91 -10.05 -3.02
N SER A 66 12.03 -10.82 -3.65
CA SER A 66 10.66 -10.39 -3.94
C SER A 66 9.68 -11.13 -3.03
N ILE A 67 8.89 -10.38 -2.27
CA ILE A 67 7.77 -10.90 -1.48
C ILE A 67 6.52 -10.71 -2.33
N ARG A 68 5.93 -11.81 -2.80
CA ARG A 68 4.64 -11.77 -3.50
C ARG A 68 3.56 -12.29 -2.56
N THR A 69 2.77 -11.37 -2.04
CA THR A 69 1.58 -11.73 -1.28
C THR A 69 0.40 -11.81 -2.25
N ASN A 70 -0.20 -12.99 -2.34
CA ASN A 70 -1.43 -13.19 -3.08
C ASN A 70 -2.61 -12.90 -2.15
N TYR A 71 -3.45 -11.97 -2.59
CA TYR A 71 -4.64 -11.55 -1.89
C TYR A 71 -5.87 -12.07 -2.63
N GLU A 72 -6.83 -12.56 -1.87
CA GLU A 72 -8.18 -12.79 -2.37
C GLU A 72 -9.06 -11.61 -1.97
N ILE A 73 -9.71 -11.00 -2.94
CA ILE A 73 -10.55 -9.83 -2.74
C ILE A 73 -11.98 -10.33 -2.57
N ILE A 74 -12.52 -10.11 -1.38
CA ILE A 74 -13.83 -10.59 -0.97
C ILE A 74 -14.91 -9.65 -1.48
N SER A 75 -14.74 -8.35 -1.25
CA SER A 75 -15.71 -7.34 -1.67
C SER A 75 -15.08 -5.95 -1.75
N GLY A 76 -15.64 -5.09 -2.61
CA GLY A 76 -15.40 -3.65 -2.53
C GLY A 76 -16.12 -3.05 -1.33
N GLU A 77 -15.47 -2.12 -0.63
CA GLU A 77 -16.03 -1.40 0.51
C GLU A 77 -16.15 0.10 0.22
N ARG A 78 -16.90 0.82 1.06
CA ARG A 78 -16.95 2.29 0.99
C ARG A 78 -15.55 2.83 1.22
N MET A 79 -15.21 3.88 0.49
CA MET A 79 -13.89 4.49 0.56
C MET A 79 -13.62 5.01 1.98
N ASP A 80 -12.60 4.45 2.64
CA ASP A 80 -12.22 4.89 3.98
C ASP A 80 -11.36 6.15 3.90
N ILE A 81 -12.04 7.30 3.95
CA ILE A 81 -11.40 8.62 3.89
C ILE A 81 -10.39 8.81 5.03
N GLY A 82 -10.64 8.23 6.21
CA GLY A 82 -9.71 8.32 7.34
C GLY A 82 -8.37 7.65 7.03
N GLN A 83 -8.41 6.48 6.40
CA GLN A 83 -7.20 5.78 5.97
C GLN A 83 -6.44 6.54 4.87
N ILE A 84 -7.18 7.16 3.93
CA ILE A 84 -6.61 7.98 2.86
C ILE A 84 -5.89 9.20 3.44
N LEU A 85 -6.56 9.95 4.32
CA LEU A 85 -5.99 11.12 4.98
C LEU A 85 -4.78 10.76 5.83
N LEU A 86 -4.85 9.66 6.59
CA LEU A 86 -3.72 9.19 7.40
C LEU A 86 -2.50 8.83 6.52
N THR A 87 -2.74 8.21 5.36
CA THR A 87 -1.68 7.86 4.40
C THR A 87 -0.98 9.12 3.88
N TYR A 88 -1.75 10.15 3.49
CA TYR A 88 -1.18 11.42 3.05
C TYR A 88 -0.46 12.18 4.18
N LEU A 89 -1.01 12.18 5.39
CA LEU A 89 -0.38 12.82 6.55
C LEU A 89 0.97 12.17 6.87
N ALA A 90 1.03 10.84 6.85
CA ALA A 90 2.28 10.10 7.04
C ALA A 90 3.30 10.44 5.94
N GLY A 91 2.86 10.53 4.68
CA GLY A 91 3.69 10.98 3.56
C GLY A 91 4.24 12.39 3.77
N LEU A 92 3.39 13.33 4.18
CA LEU A 92 3.79 14.72 4.44
C LEU A 92 4.83 14.81 5.56
N LEU A 93 4.61 14.12 6.69
CA LEU A 93 5.56 14.08 7.79
C LEU A 93 6.92 13.49 7.37
N PHE A 94 6.91 12.40 6.61
CA PHE A 94 8.13 11.81 6.07
C PHE A 94 8.89 12.79 5.17
N THR A 95 8.20 13.49 4.27
CA THR A 95 8.83 14.51 3.41
C THR A 95 9.37 15.69 4.20
N ALA A 96 8.66 16.17 5.23
CA ALA A 96 9.13 17.26 6.08
C ALA A 96 10.40 16.89 6.85
N VAL A 97 10.45 15.67 7.40
CA VAL A 97 11.65 15.14 8.08
C VAL A 97 12.82 15.01 7.11
N LEU A 98 12.58 14.50 5.89
CA LEU A 98 13.62 14.40 4.86
C LEU A 98 14.16 15.79 4.48
N VAL A 99 13.30 16.76 4.21
CA VAL A 99 13.72 18.13 3.86
C VAL A 99 14.52 18.75 4.99
N TRP A 100 14.06 18.61 6.24
CA TRP A 100 14.77 19.09 7.41
C TRP A 100 16.15 18.44 7.57
N TRP A 101 16.23 17.11 7.40
CA TRP A 101 17.49 16.36 7.41
C TRP A 101 18.46 16.84 6.34
N PHE A 102 17.98 17.04 5.11
CA PHE A 102 18.81 17.57 4.02
C PHE A 102 19.30 18.98 4.32
N TYR A 103 18.41 19.87 4.78
CA TYR A 103 18.79 21.22 5.16
C TYR A 103 19.89 21.23 6.24
N PHE A 104 19.74 20.37 7.25
CA PHE A 104 20.73 20.20 8.32
C PHE A 104 22.09 19.74 7.79
N LEU A 105 22.12 18.76 6.87
CA LEU A 105 23.35 18.25 6.26
C LEU A 105 24.10 19.28 5.40
N PHE A 106 23.40 20.24 4.79
CA PHE A 106 24.03 21.24 3.92
C PHE A 106 24.33 22.58 4.62
N THR A 107 23.91 22.74 5.88
CA THR A 107 24.11 23.98 6.65
C THR A 107 25.23 23.85 7.70
N ILE A 108 25.68 22.63 8.01
CA ILE A 108 26.83 22.31 8.89
C ILE A 108 28.01 21.89 8.03
#